data_AF-A0A522SN86-F1
#
_entry.id   AF-A0A522SN86-F1
#
_cell.length_a   1.000
_cell.length_b   1.000
_cell.length_c   1.000
_cell.angle_alpha   90.00
_cell.angle_beta   90.00
_cell.angle_gamma   90.00
#
_symmetry.space_group_name_H-M   'P 1'
#
loop_
_entity.id
_entity.type
_entity.pdbx_description
1 polymer ?
#
loop_
_entity_poly.entity_id
_entity_poly.type
_entity_poly.pdbx_seq_one_letter_code
_entity_poly.pdbx_strand_id
1 'polypeptide(L)' 'MKTKVHRKISNKKKKRVGKPLVAEVVGCSREYVGKVLQGKRKQDTEISENIMLADSLLEEGMNKLIEEVKRVVAL' A
#
# COMPACT_ATOMS: atom_id res chain seq x y z
N MET A 1 37.97 -4.87 -20.53
CA MET A 1 37.06 -5.39 -19.47
C MET A 1 36.07 -4.30 -19.10
N LYS A 2 34.75 -4.53 -19.22
CA LYS A 2 33.71 -3.55 -18.82
C LYS A 2 32.99 -4.09 -17.59
N THR A 3 33.20 -3.48 -16.43
CA THR A 3 32.53 -3.82 -15.17
C THR A 3 31.09 -3.30 -15.21
N LYS A 4 30.11 -4.23 -15.31
CA LYS A 4 28.69 -3.92 -15.10
C LYS A 4 28.48 -3.59 -13.63
N VAL A 5 28.41 -2.31 -13.31
CA VAL A 5 28.00 -1.83 -11.99
C VAL A 5 26.48 -2.06 -11.88
N HIS A 6 26.08 -3.15 -11.22
CA HIS A 6 24.68 -3.37 -10.86
C HIS A 6 24.27 -2.32 -9.82
N ARG A 7 23.63 -1.25 -10.27
CA ARG A 7 22.98 -0.26 -9.40
C ARG A 7 21.82 -1.00 -8.69
N LYS A 8 22.05 -1.45 -7.44
CA LYS A 8 20.99 -1.96 -6.57
C LYS A 8 20.04 -0.79 -6.28
N ILE A 9 19.02 -0.63 -7.11
CA ILE A 9 17.88 0.21 -6.78
C ILE A 9 17.26 -0.43 -5.55
N SER A 10 17.59 0.09 -4.36
CA SER A 10 16.88 -0.29 -3.16
C SER A 10 15.45 0.21 -3.37
N ASN A 11 14.56 -0.66 -3.83
CA ASN A 11 13.14 -0.44 -3.68
C ASN A 11 12.91 -0.32 -2.17
N LYS A 12 12.92 0.92 -1.66
CA LYS A 12 12.35 1.23 -0.34
C LYS A 12 10.95 0.65 -0.44
N LYS A 13 10.73 -0.50 0.19
CA LYS A 13 9.40 -1.12 0.26
C LYS A 13 8.53 -0.03 0.85
N LYS A 14 7.70 0.62 0.03
CA LYS A 14 6.63 1.49 0.53
C LYS A 14 5.93 0.66 1.58
N LYS A 15 5.87 1.15 2.82
CA LYS A 15 5.18 0.46 3.91
C LYS A 15 3.71 0.47 3.51
N ARG A 16 3.31 -0.53 2.71
CA ARG A 16 1.94 -0.67 2.24
C ARG A 16 1.05 -0.88 3.46
N VAL A 17 -0.14 -0.31 3.36
CA VAL A 17 -1.22 -0.57 4.31
C VAL A 17 -1.45 -2.07 4.40
N GLY A 18 -1.70 -2.56 5.61
CA GLY A 18 -2.01 -3.96 5.82
C GLY A 18 -3.31 -4.33 5.10
N LYS A 19 -3.27 -5.38 4.26
CA LYS A 19 -4.48 -5.95 3.63
C LYS A 19 -5.66 -6.21 4.60
N PRO A 20 -5.43 -6.61 5.88
CA PRO A 20 -6.53 -6.74 6.84
C PRO A 20 -7.29 -5.43 7.08
N LEU A 21 -6.59 -4.30 7.16
CA LEU A 21 -7.21 -2.99 7.42
C LEU A 21 -8.07 -2.54 6.25
N VAL A 22 -7.57 -2.72 5.02
CA VAL A 22 -8.34 -2.44 3.79
C VAL A 22 -9.59 -3.34 3.73
N ALA A 23 -9.45 -4.61 4.08
CA ALA A 23 -10.56 -5.56 4.11
C ALA A 23 -11.65 -5.18 5.13
N GLU A 24 -11.24 -4.70 6.31
CA GLU A 24 -12.12 -4.21 7.36
C GLU A 24 -12.91 -2.97 6.91
N VAL A 25 -12.24 -1.97 6.34
CA VAL A 25 -12.87 -0.72 5.89
C VAL A 25 -13.86 -0.94 4.75
N VAL A 26 -13.52 -1.82 3.80
CA VAL A 26 -14.37 -2.07 2.62
C VAL A 26 -15.44 -3.14 2.89
N GLY A 27 -15.30 -3.92 3.98
CA GLY A 27 -16.23 -5.01 4.29
C GLY A 27 -16.11 -6.21 3.37
N CYS A 28 -14.89 -6.62 3.00
CA CYS A 28 -14.65 -7.75 2.11
C CYS A 28 -13.57 -8.70 2.63
N SER A 29 -13.38 -9.86 1.98
CA SER A 29 -12.37 -10.81 2.44
C SER A 29 -10.95 -10.33 2.12
N ARG A 30 -10.00 -10.62 3.03
CA ARG A 30 -8.58 -10.30 2.83
C ARG A 30 -8.00 -10.91 1.55
N GLU A 31 -8.48 -12.09 1.18
CA GLU A 31 -8.07 -12.74 -0.07
C GLU A 31 -8.55 -11.97 -1.30
N TYR A 32 -9.76 -11.40 -1.24
CA TYR A 32 -10.33 -10.59 -2.32
C TYR A 32 -9.51 -9.32 -2.53
N VAL A 33 -9.22 -8.58 -1.46
CA VAL A 33 -8.29 -7.44 -1.47
C VAL A 33 -6.96 -7.84 -2.10
N GLY A 34 -6.40 -8.98 -1.68
CA GLY A 34 -5.15 -9.49 -2.21
C GLY A 34 -5.18 -9.76 -3.72
N LYS A 35 -6.29 -10.29 -4.25
CA LYS A 35 -6.48 -10.56 -5.68
C LYS A 35 -6.66 -9.27 -6.48
N VAL A 36 -7.40 -8.29 -5.94
CA VAL A 36 -7.63 -6.97 -6.58
C VAL A 36 -6.31 -6.19 -6.67
N LEU A 37 -5.58 -6.03 -5.56
CA LEU A 37 -4.30 -5.31 -5.54
C LEU A 37 -3.18 -5.99 -6.35
N GLN A 38 -3.33 -7.27 -6.69
CA GLN A 38 -2.42 -8.01 -7.58
C GLN A 38 -2.83 -7.93 -9.06
N GLY A 39 -3.96 -7.27 -9.39
CA GLY A 39 -4.50 -7.24 -10.75
C GLY A 39 -5.06 -8.58 -11.23
N LYS A 40 -5.33 -9.53 -10.31
CA LYS A 40 -5.88 -10.86 -10.62
C LYS A 40 -7.42 -10.89 -10.67
N ARG A 41 -8.07 -9.76 -10.39
CA ARG A 41 -9.51 -9.55 -10.46
C ARG A 41 -9.77 -8.33 -11.35
N LYS A 42 -10.89 -8.33 -12.07
CA LYS A 42 -11.35 -7.16 -12.83
C LYS A 42 -11.51 -5.97 -11.88
N GLN A 43 -10.98 -4.82 -12.29
CA GLN A 43 -11.02 -3.58 -11.52
C GLN A 43 -12.36 -2.85 -11.69
N ASP A 44 -13.17 -3.23 -12.69
CA ASP A 44 -14.42 -2.57 -13.07
C ASP A 44 -15.62 -2.85 -12.14
N THR A 45 -15.39 -3.38 -10.95
CA THR A 45 -16.46 -3.58 -9.96
C THR A 45 -16.33 -2.52 -8.89
N GLU A 46 -17.44 -1.94 -8.44
CA GLU A 46 -17.50 -0.94 -7.38
C GLU A 46 -16.68 -1.33 -6.13
N ILE A 47 -16.72 -2.61 -5.75
CA ILE A 47 -15.92 -3.14 -4.62
C ILE A 47 -14.42 -3.05 -4.90
N SER A 48 -13.97 -3.35 -6.12
CA SER A 48 -12.56 -3.26 -6.51
C SER A 48 -12.07 -1.82 -6.53
N GLU A 49 -12.90 -0.88 -6.99
CA GLU A 49 -12.63 0.56 -6.94
C GLU A 49 -12.52 1.05 -5.49
N ASN A 50 -13.47 0.65 -4.63
CA ASN A 50 -13.45 0.96 -3.20
C ASN A 50 -12.20 0.40 -2.50
N ILE A 51 -11.72 -0.78 -2.89
CA ILE A 51 -10.46 -1.35 -2.39
C ILE A 51 -9.26 -0.47 -2.77
N MET A 52 -9.19 -0.02 -4.02
CA MET A 52 -8.10 0.83 -4.49
C MET A 52 -8.11 2.21 -3.83
N LEU A 53 -9.30 2.79 -3.66
CA LEU A 53 -9.49 4.05 -2.98
C LEU A 53 -9.10 3.94 -1.49
N ALA A 54 -9.58 2.92 -0.79
CA ALA A 54 -9.25 2.67 0.61
C ALA A 54 -7.75 2.44 0.83
N ASP A 55 -7.09 1.63 -0.02
CA ASP A 55 -5.63 1.40 0.06
C ASP A 55 -4.86 2.73 -0.09
N SER A 56 -5.26 3.57 -1.04
CA SER A 56 -4.62 4.86 -1.30
C SER A 56 -4.78 5.86 -0.15
N LEU A 57 -6.00 6.02 0.36
CA LEU A 57 -6.31 6.95 1.46
C LEU A 57 -5.63 6.53 2.76
N LEU A 58 -5.64 5.23 3.07
CA LEU A 58 -4.96 4.70 4.24
C LEU A 58 -3.43 4.85 4.13
N GLU A 59 -2.84 4.67 2.94
CA GLU A 59 -1.41 4.85 2.73
C GLU A 59 -1.02 6.32 2.96
N GLU A 60 -1.79 7.26 2.43
CA GLU A 60 -1.58 8.69 2.63
C GLU A 60 -1.71 9.08 4.11
N GLY A 61 -2.79 8.66 4.78
CA GLY A 61 -3.03 8.93 6.20
C GLY A 61 -1.93 8.37 7.10
N MET A 62 -1.50 7.13 6.87
CA MET A 62 -0.41 6.51 7.63
C MET A 62 0.92 7.24 7.43
N ASN A 63 1.23 7.68 6.21
CA ASN A 63 2.46 8.42 5.95
C ASN A 63 2.47 9.77 6.68
N LYS A 64 1.36 10.52 6.65
CA LYS A 64 1.21 11.77 7.41
C LYS A 64 1.39 11.55 8.91
N LEU A 65 0.74 10.54 9.46
CA LEU A 65 0.86 10.20 10.89
C LEU A 65 2.30 9.83 11.26
N ILE A 66 3.00 9.05 10.43
CA ILE A 66 4.40 8.70 10.67
C ILE A 66 5.30 9.95 10.67
N GLU A 67 5.08 10.88 9.74
CA GLU A 67 5.83 12.13 9.70
C GLU A 67 5.59 12.99 10.95
N GLU A 68 4.35 13.07 11.40
CA GLU A 68 3.99 13.82 12.60
C GLU A 68 4.58 13.20 13.86
N VAL A 69 4.46 11.87 14.03
CA VAL A 69 5.09 11.15 15.15
C VAL A 69 6.60 11.35 15.16
N LYS A 70 7.26 11.33 14.00
CA LYS A 70 8.70 11.62 13.92
C LYS A 70 9.04 13.04 14.38
N ARG A 71 8.21 14.03 14.06
CA ARG A 71 8.43 15.42 14.53
C ARG A 71 8.30 15.51 16.05
N VAL A 72 7.32 14.82 16.64
CA VAL A 72 7.08 14.84 18.08
C VAL A 72 8.18 14.10 18.86
N VAL A 73 8.62 12.94 18.39
CA VAL A 73 9.63 12.10 19.09
C VAL A 73 11.06 12.59 18.88
N ALA A 74 11.34 13.34 17.81
CA ALA A 74 12.67 13.90 17.56
C ALA A 74 12.99 15.15 18.40
N LEU A 75 12.06 15.62 19.24
CA LEU A 75 12.28 16.58 20.32
C LEU A 75 12.69 15.84 21.60
#